data_AF-A0A060SVR1-F1
#
_entry.id   AF-A0A060SVR1-F1
#
_cell.length_a   1.000
_cell.length_b   1.000
_cell.length_c   1.000
_cell.angle_alpha   90.00
_cell.angle_beta   90.00
_cell.angle_gamma   90.00
#
_symmetry.space_group_name_H-M   'P 1'
#
loop_
_entity.id
_entity.type
_entity.pdbx_description
1 polymer ?
#
loop_
_entity_poly.entity_id
_entity_poly.type
_entity_poly.pdbx_seq_one_letter_code
_entity_poly.pdbx_strand_id
1 'polypeptide(L)'
;MMDRLFAPQSAEAQAHSLLTENWFSWDQDHPSLDETLTAGCATYEAFQRYLNGQDLYLVPRTGNELESVLRYATDAIHNTISKSRSQLERGGYARICQLVEKSITQVLGENDNAAFLLSLHRPRHEKARSPDLASSPRFIKIK
;
A
#
# COMPACT_ATOMS: atom_id res chain seq x y z
N MET A 1 4.20 -3.81 -12.30
CA MET A 1 3.72 -2.55 -11.68
C MET A 1 4.48 -2.27 -10.40
N MET A 2 4.70 -3.29 -9.55
CA MET A 2 5.60 -3.19 -8.40
C MET A 2 7.07 -2.95 -8.75
N ASP A 3 7.57 -3.59 -9.82
CA ASP A 3 8.94 -3.42 -10.35
C ASP A 3 9.36 -1.96 -10.63
N ARG A 4 8.39 -1.05 -10.76
CA ARG A 4 8.64 0.38 -10.98
C ARG A 4 8.91 1.14 -9.68
N LEU A 5 8.30 0.70 -8.57
CA LEU A 5 8.47 1.31 -7.25
C LEU A 5 9.63 0.65 -6.50
N PHE A 6 9.74 -0.67 -6.61
CA PHE A 6 10.77 -1.46 -5.98
C PHE A 6 11.41 -2.35 -7.04
N ALA A 7 12.71 -2.19 -7.26
CA ALA A 7 13.46 -3.18 -8.01
C ALA A 7 13.40 -4.52 -7.24
N PRO A 8 13.40 -5.68 -7.92
CA PRO A 8 13.37 -7.00 -7.26
C PRO A 8 14.56 -7.25 -6.32
N GLN A 9 15.60 -6.43 -6.43
CA GLN A 9 16.79 -6.41 -5.58
C GLN A 9 16.75 -5.35 -4.46
N SER A 10 15.63 -4.62 -4.30
CA SER A 10 15.47 -3.67 -3.21
C SER A 10 15.29 -4.39 -1.88
N ALA A 11 15.66 -3.72 -0.78
CA ALA A 11 15.58 -4.30 0.56
C ALA A 11 14.13 -4.71 0.93
N GLU A 12 13.14 -3.95 0.46
CA GLU A 12 11.71 -4.18 0.71
C GLU A 12 11.19 -5.40 -0.05
N ALA A 13 11.56 -5.55 -1.32
CA ALA A 13 11.19 -6.70 -2.14
C ALA A 13 11.83 -7.99 -1.61
N GLN A 14 13.11 -7.92 -1.20
CA GLN A 14 13.80 -9.05 -0.57
C GLN A 14 13.20 -9.39 0.79
N ALA A 15 12.89 -8.38 1.62
CA ALA A 15 12.25 -8.60 2.91
C ALA A 15 10.89 -9.29 2.75
N HIS A 16 10.06 -8.83 1.82
CA HIS A 16 8.76 -9.45 1.56
C HIS A 16 8.89 -10.90 1.07
N SER A 17 9.80 -11.18 0.12
CA SER A 17 10.05 -12.55 -0.33
C SER A 17 10.53 -13.45 0.79
N LEU A 18 11.49 -12.97 1.60
CA LEU A 18 12.05 -13.73 2.70
C LEU A 18 11.01 -14.03 3.78
N LEU A 19 10.17 -13.07 4.15
CA LEU A 19 9.09 -13.23 5.12
C LEU A 19 7.95 -14.11 4.58
N THR A 20 7.65 -14.04 3.28
CA THR A 20 6.63 -14.88 2.64
C THR A 20 7.10 -16.34 2.50
N GLU A 21 8.35 -16.56 2.09
CA GLU A 21 8.92 -17.89 1.88
C GLU A 21 9.32 -18.57 3.20
N ASN A 22 9.90 -17.82 4.12
CA ASN A 22 10.40 -18.32 5.41
C ASN A 22 9.49 -17.90 6.57
N TRP A 23 8.19 -17.74 6.30
CA TRP A 23 7.18 -17.24 7.25
C TRP A 23 7.22 -17.89 8.64
N PHE A 24 7.64 -19.14 8.75
CA PHE A 24 7.66 -19.89 10.01
C PHE A 24 9.00 -19.85 10.76
N SER A 25 10.11 -19.58 10.07
CA SER A 25 11.48 -19.70 10.59
C SER A 25 12.26 -18.38 10.58
N TRP A 26 11.80 -17.34 9.87
CA TRP A 26 12.52 -16.07 9.72
C TRP A 26 12.87 -15.38 11.04
N ASP A 27 12.13 -15.68 12.09
CA ASP A 27 12.25 -15.08 13.41
C ASP A 27 12.85 -16.04 14.46
N GLN A 28 13.16 -17.29 14.09
CA GLN A 28 13.70 -18.30 15.02
C GLN A 28 15.22 -18.22 15.20
N ASP A 29 15.93 -17.67 14.21
CA ASP A 29 17.40 -17.54 14.22
C ASP A 29 17.90 -16.24 14.89
N HIS A 30 16.99 -15.35 15.30
CA HIS A 30 17.34 -14.07 15.91
C HIS A 30 16.77 -13.93 17.33
N PRO A 31 17.58 -13.43 18.30
CA PRO A 31 17.13 -13.26 19.69
C PRO A 31 16.08 -12.16 19.85
N SER A 32 15.92 -11.29 18.84
CA SER A 32 14.99 -10.17 18.80
C SER A 32 14.43 -10.03 17.38
N LEU A 33 13.21 -9.48 17.28
CA LEU A 33 12.57 -9.22 15.99
C LEU A 33 13.43 -8.32 15.11
N ASP A 34 13.61 -8.72 13.85
CA ASP A 34 14.37 -7.92 12.90
C ASP A 34 13.52 -6.74 12.38
N GLU A 35 13.76 -5.56 12.94
CA GLU A 35 12.96 -4.36 12.73
C GLU A 35 13.03 -3.86 11.29
N THR A 36 14.21 -3.94 10.67
CA THR A 36 14.44 -3.50 9.29
C THR A 36 13.70 -4.41 8.31
N LEU A 37 13.73 -5.71 8.56
CA LEU A 37 13.05 -6.71 7.73
C LEU A 37 11.52 -6.55 7.84
N THR A 38 11.03 -6.37 9.06
CA THR A 38 9.60 -6.11 9.33
C THR A 38 9.14 -4.81 8.66
N ALA A 39 9.94 -3.74 8.75
CA ALA A 39 9.65 -2.46 8.11
C ALA A 39 9.65 -2.57 6.58
N GLY A 40 10.62 -3.26 5.99
CA GLY A 40 10.70 -3.47 4.55
C GLY A 40 9.50 -4.25 4.01
N CYS A 41 9.13 -5.35 4.68
CA CYS A 41 7.98 -6.16 4.32
C CYS A 41 6.67 -5.37 4.44
N ALA A 42 6.48 -4.62 5.54
CA ALA A 42 5.28 -3.81 5.76
C ALA A 42 5.14 -2.69 4.72
N THR A 43 6.25 -2.04 4.37
CA THR A 43 6.29 -1.03 3.29
C THR A 43 5.86 -1.65 1.97
N TYR A 44 6.44 -2.78 1.59
CA TYR A 44 6.11 -3.48 0.35
C TYR A 44 4.64 -3.90 0.30
N GLU A 45 4.10 -4.48 1.38
CA GLU A 45 2.67 -4.84 1.47
C GLU A 45 1.74 -3.63 1.32
N ALA A 46 2.08 -2.50 1.96
CA ALA A 46 1.25 -1.29 1.90
C ALA A 46 1.17 -0.74 0.47
N PHE A 47 2.31 -0.65 -0.23
CA PHE A 47 2.33 -0.28 -1.64
C PHE A 47 1.63 -1.33 -2.51
N GLN A 48 1.72 -2.62 -2.19
CA GLN A 48 1.10 -3.69 -2.99
C GLN A 48 -0.42 -3.59 -2.91
N ARG A 49 -0.96 -3.38 -1.70
CA ARG A 49 -2.39 -3.15 -1.47
C ARG A 49 -2.86 -1.89 -2.19
N TYR A 50 -2.10 -0.80 -2.08
CA TYR A 50 -2.41 0.43 -2.78
C TYR A 50 -2.44 0.21 -4.29
N LEU A 51 -1.43 -0.42 -4.89
CA LEU A 51 -1.41 -0.70 -6.33
C LEU A 51 -2.58 -1.57 -6.80
N ASN A 52 -3.00 -2.53 -5.97
CA ASN A 52 -4.15 -3.37 -6.25
C ASN A 52 -5.50 -2.67 -6.01
N GLY A 53 -5.50 -1.45 -5.49
CA GLY A 53 -6.72 -0.70 -5.15
C GLY A 53 -7.50 -1.30 -3.99
N GLN A 54 -6.84 -2.09 -3.12
CA GLN A 54 -7.47 -2.64 -1.92
C GLN A 54 -7.70 -1.55 -0.89
N ASP A 55 -8.89 -1.55 -0.26
CA ASP A 55 -9.32 -0.57 0.74
C ASP A 55 -9.33 0.90 0.28
N LEU A 56 -9.32 1.13 -1.04
CA LEU A 56 -9.31 2.46 -1.64
C LEU A 56 -10.73 3.05 -1.79
N TYR A 57 -11.38 3.34 -0.65
CA TYR A 57 -12.70 4.00 -0.66
C TYR A 57 -12.61 5.48 -1.05
N LEU A 58 -11.51 6.15 -0.68
CA LEU A 58 -11.19 7.51 -1.08
C LEU A 58 -9.85 7.51 -1.81
N VAL A 59 -9.87 7.93 -3.07
CA VAL A 59 -8.67 8.10 -3.88
C VAL A 59 -7.90 9.31 -3.36
N PRO A 60 -6.64 9.16 -2.92
CA PRO A 60 -5.84 10.30 -2.47
C PRO A 60 -5.60 11.24 -3.64
N ARG A 61 -5.74 12.55 -3.40
CA ARG A 61 -5.48 13.61 -4.39
C ARG A 61 -4.18 14.34 -4.09
N THR A 62 -3.67 14.21 -2.87
CA THR A 62 -2.47 14.88 -2.37
C THR A 62 -1.48 13.86 -1.78
N GLY A 63 -0.20 14.26 -1.70
CA GLY A 63 0.85 13.42 -1.09
C GLY A 63 0.52 13.04 0.36
N ASN A 64 0.02 13.99 1.16
CA ASN A 64 -0.34 13.74 2.55
C ASN A 64 -1.47 12.69 2.68
N GLU A 65 -2.46 12.71 1.77
CA GLU A 65 -3.50 11.69 1.75
C GLU A 65 -2.93 10.32 1.33
N LEU A 66 -1.99 10.31 0.38
CA LEU A 66 -1.30 9.09 -0.04
C LEU A 66 -0.50 8.47 1.11
N GLU A 67 0.19 9.29 1.90
CA GLU A 67 0.85 8.86 3.15
C GLU A 67 -0.15 8.33 4.18
N SER A 68 -1.32 8.98 4.31
CA SER A 68 -2.38 8.49 5.20
C SER A 68 -2.97 7.16 4.77
N VAL A 69 -3.04 6.86 3.47
CA VAL A 69 -3.47 5.55 2.96
C VAL A 69 -2.37 4.51 3.18
N LEU A 70 -1.11 4.89 2.96
CA LEU A 70 0.06 4.03 3.20
C LEU A 70 0.28 3.76 4.70
N ARG A 71 -0.39 4.48 5.60
CA ARG A 71 -0.43 4.21 7.04
C ARG A 71 -0.99 2.83 7.39
N TYR A 72 -1.64 2.17 6.44
CA TYR A 72 -1.98 0.74 6.51
C TYR A 72 -0.74 -0.15 6.71
N ALA A 73 0.47 0.31 6.37
CA ALA A 73 1.71 -0.36 6.74
C ALA A 73 1.79 -0.66 8.25
N THR A 74 1.17 0.16 9.10
CA THR A 74 1.05 -0.08 10.55
C THR A 74 0.29 -1.36 10.86
N ASP A 75 -0.76 -1.67 10.09
CA ASP A 75 -1.51 -2.91 10.26
C ASP A 75 -0.70 -4.12 9.78
N ALA A 76 0.07 -3.96 8.70
CA ALA A 76 1.02 -4.97 8.26
C ALA A 76 2.12 -5.23 9.32
N ILE A 77 2.61 -4.17 9.97
CA ILE A 77 3.54 -4.27 11.11
C ILE A 77 2.88 -5.05 12.25
N HIS A 78 1.66 -4.68 12.67
CA HIS A 78 0.96 -5.40 13.73
C HIS A 78 0.70 -6.87 13.40
N ASN A 79 0.33 -7.17 12.15
CA ASN A 79 0.10 -8.53 11.68
C ASN A 79 1.40 -9.35 11.71
N THR A 80 2.51 -8.74 11.33
CA THR A 80 3.84 -9.37 11.34
C THR A 80 4.33 -9.61 12.77
N ILE A 81 4.24 -8.61 13.64
CA ILE A 81 4.59 -8.73 15.06
C ILE A 81 3.72 -9.77 15.77
N SER A 82 2.41 -9.77 15.51
CA SER A 82 1.49 -10.73 16.15
C SER A 82 1.78 -12.18 15.78
N LYS A 83 2.44 -12.40 14.64
CA LYS A 83 2.78 -13.74 14.14
C LYS A 83 4.24 -14.11 14.42
N SER A 84 5.09 -13.13 14.72
CA SER A 84 6.43 -13.33 15.25
C SER A 84 6.35 -13.99 16.64
N ARG A 85 7.35 -14.83 16.94
CA ARG A 85 7.49 -15.51 18.24
C ARG A 85 8.56 -14.85 19.11
N SER A 86 9.42 -14.03 18.52
CA SER A 86 10.44 -13.25 19.19
C SER A 86 9.86 -12.04 19.90
N GLN A 87 10.58 -11.61 20.93
CA GLN A 87 10.20 -10.41 21.67
C GLN A 87 10.61 -9.18 20.87
N LEU A 88 9.66 -8.25 20.74
CA LEU A 88 9.95 -6.91 20.26
C LEU A 88 10.73 -6.15 21.33
N GLU A 89 11.86 -5.59 20.96
CA GLU A 89 12.63 -4.74 21.87
C GLU A 89 11.84 -3.49 22.29
N ARG A 90 12.19 -2.94 23.45
CA ARG A 90 11.55 -1.73 23.94
C ARG A 90 11.82 -0.57 22.97
N GLY A 91 10.74 -0.04 22.40
CA GLY A 91 10.80 1.01 21.38
C GLY A 91 10.97 0.50 19.95
N GLY A 92 11.07 -0.82 19.73
CA GLY A 92 11.21 -1.40 18.39
C GLY A 92 10.03 -1.10 17.48
N TYR A 93 8.81 -1.09 18.02
CA TYR A 93 7.62 -0.68 17.27
C TYR A 93 7.77 0.75 16.70
N ALA A 94 8.23 1.70 17.53
CA ALA A 94 8.42 3.07 17.09
C ALA A 94 9.53 3.19 16.03
N ARG A 95 10.60 2.41 16.16
CA ARG A 95 11.68 2.33 15.16
C ARG A 95 11.17 1.76 13.83
N ILE A 96 10.39 0.67 13.87
CA ILE A 96 9.78 0.08 12.68
C ILE A 96 8.88 1.11 11.97
N CYS A 97 8.01 1.80 12.71
CA CYS A 97 7.16 2.86 12.14
C CYS A 97 7.98 3.98 11.49
N GLN A 98 9.08 4.42 12.13
CA GLN A 98 9.97 5.43 11.57
C GLN A 98 10.68 4.94 10.29
N LEU A 99 11.11 3.68 10.25
CA LEU A 99 11.74 3.08 9.06
C LEU A 99 10.75 2.97 7.91
N VAL A 100 9.51 2.58 8.19
CA VAL A 100 8.42 2.53 7.21
C VAL A 100 8.11 3.92 6.67
N GLU A 101 7.93 4.91 7.53
CA GLU A 101 7.65 6.30 7.13
C GLU A 101 8.78 6.83 6.24
N LYS A 102 10.04 6.65 6.66
CA LYS A 102 11.20 7.05 5.88
C LYS A 102 11.26 6.36 4.51
N SER A 103 10.98 5.06 4.46
CA SER A 103 10.99 4.29 3.20
C SER A 103 9.87 4.74 2.27
N ILE A 104 8.67 4.97 2.79
CA ILE A 104 7.55 5.54 2.04
C ILE A 104 7.90 6.90 1.48
N THR A 105 8.39 7.84 2.31
CA THR A 105 8.77 9.18 1.86
C THR A 105 9.86 9.12 0.79
N GLN A 106 10.83 8.23 0.93
CA GLN A 106 11.89 8.03 -0.05
C GLN A 106 11.32 7.54 -1.39
N VAL A 107 10.50 6.49 -1.38
CA VAL A 107 9.89 5.92 -2.59
C VAL A 107 8.98 6.93 -3.27
N LEU A 108 8.21 7.72 -2.51
CA LEU A 108 7.34 8.78 -3.03
C LEU A 108 8.14 9.95 -3.63
N GLY A 109 9.28 10.29 -3.02
CA GLY A 109 10.18 11.34 -3.49
C GLY A 109 11.03 10.95 -4.70
N GLU A 110 11.14 9.65 -4.99
CA GLU A 110 11.93 9.13 -6.09
C GLU A 110 11.12 9.05 -7.40
N ASN A 111 11.72 9.47 -8.52
CA ASN A 111 11.23 9.26 -9.90
C ASN A 111 9.72 9.53 -10.16
N ASP A 112 9.19 10.68 -9.73
CA ASP A 112 7.77 11.06 -9.93
C ASP A 112 6.76 9.98 -9.46
N ASN A 113 7.17 9.08 -8.56
CA ASN A 113 6.36 7.97 -8.10
C ASN A 113 5.08 8.45 -7.41
N ALA A 114 5.15 9.55 -6.65
CA ALA A 114 3.97 10.17 -6.07
C ALA A 114 2.93 10.57 -7.14
N ALA A 115 3.36 11.23 -8.22
CA ALA A 115 2.48 11.62 -9.32
C ALA A 115 1.89 10.40 -10.04
N PHE A 116 2.70 9.36 -10.23
CA PHE A 116 2.27 8.08 -10.80
C PHE A 116 1.19 7.42 -9.93
N LEU A 117 1.42 7.29 -8.63
CA LEU A 117 0.49 6.65 -7.68
C LEU A 117 -0.83 7.42 -7.54
N LEU A 118 -0.79 8.75 -7.58
CA LEU A 118 -1.99 9.59 -7.60
C LEU A 118 -2.76 9.44 -8.93
N SER A 119 -2.05 9.29 -10.05
CA SER A 119 -2.67 9.11 -11.37
C SER A 119 -3.26 7.71 -11.57
N LEU A 120 -2.76 6.71 -10.85
CA LEU A 120 -3.14 5.30 -11.01
C LEU A 120 -4.62 5.06 -10.70
N HIS A 121 -5.10 5.60 -9.57
CA HIS A 121 -6.47 5.40 -9.10
C HIS A 121 -7.38 6.58 -9.41
N ARG A 122 -6.85 7.61 -10.09
CA ARG A 122 -7.68 8.72 -10.53
C ARG A 122 -8.74 8.13 -11.45
N PRO A 123 -10.04 8.29 -11.15
CA PRO A 123 -11.07 7.83 -12.06
C PRO A 123 -10.78 8.52 -13.38
N ARG A 124 -10.47 7.73 -14.41
CA ARG A 124 -10.39 8.21 -15.78
C ARG A 124 -11.79 8.73 -16.03
N HIS A 125 -11.95 10.05 -15.88
CA HIS A 125 -13.18 10.71 -16.23
C HIS A 125 -13.45 10.29 -17.65
N GLU A 126 -14.41 9.39 -17.83
CA GLU A 126 -14.99 9.12 -19.13
C GLU A 126 -15.38 10.49 -19.65
N LYS A 127 -14.55 11.02 -20.55
CA LYS A 127 -14.95 12.12 -21.40
C LYS A 127 -15.98 11.50 -22.34
N ALA A 128 -17.25 11.69 -21.98
CA ALA A 128 -18.39 11.88 -22.85
C ALA A 128 -18.44 11.03 -24.14
N ARG A 129 -19.30 10.00 -24.12
CA ARG A 129 -20.23 9.67 -25.21
C ARG A 129 -21.59 9.44 -24.53
N SER A 130 -22.69 10.13 -24.77
CA SER A 130 -23.09 11.29 -25.57
C SER A 130 -24.51 11.65 -25.08
N PRO A 131 -24.98 12.90 -25.21
CA PRO A 131 -26.31 13.32 -24.78
C PRO A 131 -27.31 13.02 -25.89
N ASP A 132 -28.13 11.97 -25.78
CA ASP A 132 -29.35 11.86 -26.58
C ASP A 132 -30.27 10.78 -26.03
N LEU A 133 -31.15 11.16 -25.10
CA LEU A 133 -32.45 10.49 -24.95
C LEU A 133 -33.50 11.53 -24.57
N ALA A 134 -33.53 12.64 -25.32
CA ALA A 134 -34.76 13.37 -25.49
C ALA A 134 -35.61 12.59 -26.51
N SER A 135 -36.75 12.07 -26.03
CA SER A 135 -38.01 11.83 -26.78
C SER A 135 -38.57 10.41 -26.60
N SER A 136 -39.45 10.24 -25.61
CA SER A 136 -40.86 9.88 -25.88
C SER A 136 -41.69 9.85 -24.57
N PRO A 137 -42.70 10.72 -24.39
CA PRO A 137 -43.67 10.56 -23.31
C PRO A 137 -44.72 9.54 -23.74
N ARG A 138 -44.77 8.37 -23.08
CA ARG A 138 -45.91 7.45 -23.24
C ARG A 138 -47.08 7.96 -22.41
N PHE A 139 -48.02 8.65 -23.06
CA PHE A 139 -49.36 8.88 -22.52
C PHE A 139 -50.12 7.54 -22.53
N ILE A 140 -50.48 7.04 -21.35
CA ILE A 140 -51.42 5.93 -21.20
C ILE A 140 -52.82 6.53 -21.10
N LYS A 141 -53.64 6.29 -22.12
CA LYS A 141 -55.06 6.66 -22.15
C LYS A 141 -55.84 5.50 -21.51
N ILE A 142 -56.41 5.72 -20.33
CA ILE A 142 -57.31 4.76 -19.67
C ILE A 142 -58.73 5.06 -20.18
N LYS A 143 -59.44 4.02 -20.62
CA LYS A 143 -60.83 4.07 -21.07
C LYS A 143 -61.73 3.47 -20.01
#